data_AF-A0A7V6LGX6-F1
#
_entry.id   AF-A0A7V6LGX6-F1
#
_cell.length_a   1.000
_cell.length_b   1.000
_cell.length_c   1.000
_cell.angle_alpha   90.00
_cell.angle_beta   90.00
_cell.angle_gamma   90.00
#
_symmetry.space_group_name_H-M   'P 1'
#
loop_
_entity.id
_entity.type
_entity.pdbx_description
1 polymer ?
#
loop_
_entity_poly.entity_id
_entity_poly.type
_entity_poly.pdbx_seq_one_letter_code
_entity_poly.pdbx_strand_id
1 'polypeptide(L)'
;TFGGLGVQFNTTAPAGTFDMVMNGGRLTLTGTNPLGFGDVSNMVISVVCNDGEFVTLRDDAWCDIGTRSPVDWTLNGGLVSLGRPAFGRMNGSGGGRLYGRVNLTIHGGTFEAREFFSWKSTDYAYMTNIVMLGNGTPLQGRFSIPATRRYHSGGRVFLNLNGGVLETRGLCSAVANLNGSSDDYLYGVNELTVLTGGAVIDTLTNNVAIRQTFVAGAEGDGGVTKLGSGTLTLIEDVALTGRVHVAEGTLDAAFTAAPDLTVGATGVLDLGQNVGAARFTHVTGTGTVTNGNFTVTGSLSAGDAPGEIGVFHAETLAFENGVTLYLDWSEAANDLFAVSGTLTGASGGTIDFGREEGDAIPVPMTTVIGTYGNFNGGFRGWKVRNAGLPPRVGLSARIAAEDGVVTLSIANSGLIMFVR
;
A
#
# COMPACT_ATOMS: atom_id res chain seq x y z
N THR A 1 13.73 27.43 21.48
CA THR A 1 14.94 26.56 21.39
C THR A 1 15.41 26.22 22.78
N PHE A 2 15.67 24.95 23.06
CA PHE A 2 16.22 24.47 24.35
C PHE A 2 17.41 23.54 24.12
N GLY A 3 18.29 23.39 25.12
CA GLY A 3 19.33 22.37 25.10
C GLY A 3 18.75 20.95 25.12
N GLY A 4 17.69 20.72 25.89
CA GLY A 4 16.95 19.47 25.90
C GLY A 4 15.64 19.62 26.67
N LEU A 5 14.76 18.64 26.50
CA LEU A 5 13.53 18.47 27.23
C LEU A 5 13.55 17.07 27.86
N GLY A 6 13.85 17.03 29.16
CA GLY A 6 13.77 15.83 29.98
C GLY A 6 12.61 15.97 30.95
N VAL A 7 11.69 15.02 30.93
CA VAL A 7 10.57 14.97 31.87
C VAL A 7 10.94 13.99 32.98
N GLN A 8 11.40 14.54 34.10
CA GLN A 8 11.85 13.80 35.28
C GLN A 8 11.13 14.30 36.53
N PHE A 9 10.59 13.36 37.31
CA PHE A 9 9.83 13.60 38.53
C PHE A 9 10.31 12.68 39.66
N ASN A 10 10.02 13.04 40.91
CA ASN A 10 10.48 12.27 42.07
C ASN A 10 9.63 11.00 42.29
N THR A 11 10.29 9.89 42.63
CA THR A 11 9.72 8.53 42.78
C THR A 11 8.73 8.34 43.93
N THR A 12 8.53 9.34 44.79
CA THR A 12 7.68 9.27 46.00
C THR A 12 6.31 9.92 45.83
N ALA A 13 6.01 10.52 44.68
CA ALA A 13 4.73 11.17 44.42
C ALA A 13 3.63 10.16 44.01
N PRO A 14 2.34 10.44 44.29
CA PRO A 14 1.22 9.70 43.71
C PRO A 14 1.24 9.80 42.17
N ALA A 15 0.47 8.94 41.51
CA ALA A 15 0.42 8.91 40.05
C ALA A 15 0.15 10.31 39.46
N GLY A 16 0.91 10.70 38.43
CA GLY A 16 0.88 12.05 37.86
C GLY A 16 0.82 12.07 36.34
N THR A 17 0.45 13.22 35.77
CA THR A 17 0.46 13.46 34.32
C THR A 17 1.38 14.61 33.95
N PHE A 18 1.95 14.55 32.75
CA PHE A 18 2.57 15.69 32.07
C PHE A 18 1.89 15.83 30.72
N ASP A 19 1.37 17.02 30.43
CA ASP A 19 0.66 17.32 29.20
C ASP A 19 1.40 18.43 28.44
N MET A 20 1.82 18.13 27.21
CA MET A 20 2.40 19.10 26.29
C MET A 20 1.51 19.23 25.06
N VAL A 21 1.10 20.46 24.76
CA VAL A 21 0.32 20.76 23.56
C VAL A 21 1.05 21.80 22.72
N MET A 22 1.25 21.49 21.44
CA MET A 22 1.89 22.37 20.47
C MET A 22 0.89 22.71 19.34
N ASN A 23 0.54 23.99 19.22
CA ASN A 23 -0.46 24.50 18.26
C ASN A 23 0.18 25.29 17.10
N GLY A 24 1.42 24.94 16.72
CA GLY A 24 2.23 25.72 15.78
C GLY A 24 3.56 26.19 16.39
N GLY A 25 4.32 26.96 15.59
CA GLY A 25 5.65 27.44 15.96
C GLY A 25 6.73 26.37 15.83
N ARG A 26 7.90 26.61 16.42
CA ARG A 26 9.05 25.69 16.34
C ARG A 26 9.70 25.44 17.69
N LEU A 27 9.77 24.18 18.08
CA LEU A 27 10.53 23.66 19.20
C LEU A 27 11.77 22.93 18.68
N THR A 28 12.93 23.58 18.79
CA THR A 28 14.24 22.97 18.48
C THR A 28 14.95 22.55 19.77
N LEU A 29 15.36 21.28 19.84
CA LEU A 29 16.23 20.74 20.90
C LEU A 29 17.65 20.53 20.39
N THR A 30 18.66 21.08 21.07
CA THR A 30 20.03 21.20 20.52
C THR A 30 21.08 20.28 21.14
N GLY A 31 20.76 19.60 22.24
CA GLY A 31 21.67 18.73 22.99
C GLY A 31 21.91 17.38 22.31
N THR A 32 22.78 16.57 22.91
CA THR A 32 23.19 15.24 22.41
C THR A 32 22.22 14.13 22.77
N ASN A 33 21.54 14.25 23.91
CA ASN A 33 20.42 13.40 24.34
C ASN A 33 19.23 14.32 24.65
N PRO A 34 18.71 15.03 23.63
CA PRO A 34 17.86 16.18 23.85
C PRO A 34 16.47 15.81 24.37
N LEU A 35 15.98 14.59 24.14
CA LEU A 35 14.62 14.21 24.51
C LEU A 35 14.63 12.99 25.42
N GLY A 36 14.03 13.13 26.59
CA GLY A 36 13.85 12.05 27.56
C GLY A 36 12.43 12.06 28.12
N PHE A 37 11.55 11.26 27.53
CA PHE A 37 10.22 11.01 28.06
C PHE A 37 10.17 9.67 28.79
N GLY A 38 9.92 9.76 30.10
CA GLY A 38 9.57 8.63 30.94
C GLY A 38 10.75 7.94 31.59
N ASP A 39 11.52 8.65 32.42
CA ASP A 39 12.55 8.04 33.30
C ASP A 39 11.99 7.69 34.71
N VAL A 40 10.67 7.78 34.92
CA VAL A 40 10.01 7.61 36.24
C VAL A 40 8.79 6.70 36.15
N SER A 41 8.65 5.76 37.09
CA SER A 41 7.45 4.91 37.21
C SER A 41 6.22 5.70 37.72
N ASN A 42 5.01 5.25 37.38
CA ASN A 42 3.71 5.80 37.84
C ASN A 42 3.28 7.14 37.22
N MET A 43 3.72 7.45 36.00
CA MET A 43 3.27 8.65 35.29
C MET A 43 2.81 8.35 33.88
N VAL A 44 1.93 9.21 33.35
CA VAL A 44 1.54 9.21 31.93
C VAL A 44 1.97 10.55 31.32
N ILE A 45 2.65 10.49 30.19
CA ILE A 45 3.08 11.65 29.41
C ILE A 45 2.18 11.75 28.19
N SER A 46 1.49 12.87 28.03
CA SER A 46 0.68 13.18 26.86
C SER A 46 1.35 14.26 26.04
N VAL A 47 1.54 14.01 24.74
CA VAL A 47 2.08 15.00 23.81
C VAL A 47 1.13 15.12 22.63
N VAL A 48 0.60 16.32 22.41
CA VAL A 48 -0.27 16.62 21.28
C VAL A 48 0.37 17.68 20.41
N CYS A 49 0.67 17.31 19.17
CA CYS A 49 1.18 18.20 18.14
C CYS A 49 0.06 18.47 17.13
N ASN A 50 -0.56 19.64 17.21
CA ASN A 50 -1.62 20.06 16.28
C ASN A 50 -1.05 20.64 14.98
N ASP A 51 0.07 21.36 15.09
CA ASP A 51 0.82 21.92 13.95
C ASP A 51 2.21 22.38 14.41
N GLY A 52 3.05 22.83 13.47
CA GLY A 52 4.39 23.38 13.71
C GLY A 52 5.50 22.34 13.63
N GLU A 53 6.66 22.65 14.19
CA GLU A 53 7.88 21.84 14.07
C GLU A 53 8.48 21.48 15.44
N PHE A 54 8.46 20.20 15.82
CA PHE A 54 9.20 19.67 16.96
C PHE A 54 10.41 18.88 16.43
N VAL A 55 11.60 19.47 16.56
CA VAL A 55 12.82 18.95 15.94
C VAL A 55 14.01 18.82 16.89
N THR A 56 14.81 17.77 16.71
CA THR A 56 16.21 17.79 17.18
C THR A 56 17.10 18.48 16.15
N LEU A 57 18.05 19.28 16.61
CA LEU A 57 19.01 19.95 15.72
C LEU A 57 19.96 18.95 15.03
N ARG A 58 20.32 17.87 15.74
CA ARG A 58 21.30 16.89 15.27
C ARG A 58 20.63 15.56 14.93
N ASP A 59 21.19 14.89 13.93
CA ASP A 59 20.73 13.58 13.48
C ASP A 59 21.22 12.46 14.40
N ASP A 60 22.38 12.65 15.01
CA ASP A 60 22.97 11.69 15.95
C ASP A 60 22.37 11.74 17.36
N ALA A 61 21.38 12.62 17.57
CA ALA A 61 20.79 12.89 18.86
C ALA A 61 19.78 11.81 19.29
N TRP A 62 20.06 11.18 20.43
CA TRP A 62 19.18 10.15 21.00
C TRP A 62 17.95 10.74 21.66
N CYS A 63 16.79 10.20 21.30
CA CYS A 63 15.49 10.57 21.85
C CYS A 63 14.85 9.35 22.52
N ASP A 64 14.89 9.31 23.85
CA ASP A 64 14.37 8.20 24.64
C ASP A 64 12.90 8.46 24.99
N ILE A 65 11.99 7.61 24.53
CA ILE A 65 10.54 7.84 24.63
C ILE A 65 9.87 6.61 25.25
N GLY A 66 9.21 6.78 26.40
CA GLY A 66 8.42 5.73 27.02
C GLY A 66 9.25 4.67 27.76
N THR A 67 10.34 5.06 28.43
CA THR A 67 11.28 4.08 29.02
C THR A 67 10.76 3.40 30.30
N ARG A 68 10.06 4.16 31.16
CA ARG A 68 9.49 3.75 32.47
C ARG A 68 8.07 4.29 32.70
N SER A 69 7.61 5.16 31.80
CA SER A 69 6.29 5.77 31.83
C SER A 69 5.61 5.51 30.49
N PRO A 70 4.29 5.27 30.45
CA PRO A 70 3.52 5.42 29.24
C PRO A 70 3.66 6.82 28.63
N VAL A 71 3.87 6.87 27.32
CA VAL A 71 3.80 8.08 26.50
C VAL A 71 2.68 7.90 25.48
N ASP A 72 1.67 8.75 25.55
CA ASP A 72 0.64 8.87 24.53
C ASP A 72 0.98 10.12 23.68
N TRP A 73 1.32 9.91 22.41
CA TRP A 73 1.70 10.98 21.50
C TRP A 73 0.75 11.03 20.31
N THR A 74 0.06 12.15 20.12
CA THR A 74 -0.82 12.40 18.99
C THR A 74 -0.23 13.48 18.08
N LEU A 75 -0.15 13.18 16.78
CA LEU A 75 0.20 14.13 15.72
C LEU A 75 -1.02 14.37 14.83
N ASN A 76 -1.60 15.57 14.89
CA ASN A 76 -2.72 15.97 14.04
C ASN A 76 -2.25 16.74 12.79
N GLY A 77 -1.03 17.29 12.81
CA GLY A 77 -0.46 18.11 11.75
C GLY A 77 0.98 18.52 12.07
N GLY A 78 1.65 19.20 11.13
CA GLY A 78 3.03 19.67 11.30
C GLY A 78 4.09 18.56 11.15
N LEU A 79 5.26 18.79 11.73
CA LEU A 79 6.44 17.94 11.65
C LEU A 79 7.00 17.64 13.05
N VAL A 80 7.14 16.36 13.37
CA VAL A 80 8.04 15.87 14.41
C VAL A 80 9.23 15.24 13.70
N SER A 81 10.43 15.80 13.86
CA SER A 81 11.64 15.28 13.20
C SER A 81 12.75 15.06 14.21
N LEU A 82 13.04 13.80 14.50
CA LEU A 82 13.98 13.38 15.54
C LEU A 82 15.17 12.64 14.90
N GLY A 83 16.36 12.84 15.45
CA GLY A 83 17.58 12.19 14.96
C GLY A 83 17.54 10.66 15.12
N ARG A 84 17.60 10.20 16.38
CA ARG A 84 17.56 8.78 16.75
C ARG A 84 16.45 8.49 17.79
N PRO A 85 15.16 8.51 17.40
CA PRO A 85 14.08 8.07 18.27
C PRO A 85 14.20 6.59 18.64
N ALA A 86 14.06 6.33 19.94
CA ALA A 86 13.88 5.01 20.51
C ALA A 86 12.55 4.99 21.25
N PHE A 87 11.64 4.09 20.87
CA PHE A 87 10.46 3.80 21.68
C PHE A 87 10.88 2.87 22.79
N GLY A 88 11.41 3.50 23.84
CA GLY A 88 12.15 3.01 24.98
C GLY A 88 13.39 3.89 25.17
N ARG A 89 14.47 3.34 25.72
CA ARG A 89 15.76 4.03 25.87
C ARG A 89 16.76 3.67 24.75
N MET A 90 17.73 4.52 24.45
CA MET A 90 18.82 4.26 23.50
C MET A 90 19.49 2.89 23.72
N ASN A 91 20.11 2.37 22.65
CA ASN A 91 20.84 1.10 22.38
C ASN A 91 21.43 0.22 23.55
N GLY A 92 20.77 0.10 24.70
CA GLY A 92 21.16 -0.80 25.79
C GLY A 92 20.10 -0.94 26.88
N SER A 93 20.02 -2.08 27.55
CA SER A 93 19.20 -2.30 28.73
C SER A 93 19.95 -1.86 29.98
N GLY A 94 19.26 -1.12 30.84
CA GLY A 94 19.55 -1.23 32.27
C GLY A 94 18.36 -1.96 32.83
N GLY A 95 18.60 -3.02 33.60
CA GLY A 95 17.54 -3.76 34.29
C GLY A 95 16.66 -2.84 35.12
N GLY A 96 15.42 -3.27 35.39
CA GLY A 96 14.49 -2.56 36.29
C GLY A 96 13.77 -1.36 35.66
N ARG A 97 13.64 -1.29 34.33
CA ARG A 97 12.79 -0.31 33.64
C ARG A 97 11.47 -0.94 33.23
N LEU A 98 10.52 -0.92 34.17
CA LEU A 98 9.19 -1.52 34.03
C LEU A 98 8.16 -0.46 33.59
N TYR A 99 7.05 -0.91 33.00
CA TYR A 99 5.84 -0.12 32.73
C TYR A 99 5.89 0.95 31.62
N GLY A 100 7.05 1.15 30.99
CA GLY A 100 7.18 2.04 29.84
C GLY A 100 6.51 1.49 28.57
N ARG A 101 5.81 2.37 27.84
CA ARG A 101 5.28 2.12 26.49
C ARG A 101 5.15 3.42 25.71
N VAL A 102 5.01 3.32 24.39
CA VAL A 102 4.67 4.44 23.51
C VAL A 102 3.42 4.08 22.71
N ASN A 103 2.40 4.92 22.80
CA ASN A 103 1.25 4.92 21.91
C ASN A 103 1.38 6.16 21.02
N LEU A 104 1.86 5.98 19.78
CA LEU A 104 1.94 7.06 18.79
C LEU A 104 0.73 6.96 17.86
N THR A 105 -0.03 8.05 17.74
CA THR A 105 -1.11 8.17 16.76
C THR A 105 -0.79 9.31 15.80
N ILE A 106 -0.72 9.02 14.51
CA ILE A 106 -0.45 10.00 13.47
C ILE A 106 -1.71 10.16 12.62
N HIS A 107 -2.53 11.17 12.93
CA HIS A 107 -3.71 11.50 12.13
C HIS A 107 -3.38 12.34 10.89
N GLY A 108 -2.36 13.20 11.01
CA GLY A 108 -1.91 14.12 9.97
C GLY A 108 -0.46 14.56 10.23
N GLY A 109 0.15 15.28 9.30
CA GLY A 109 1.56 15.70 9.42
C GLY A 109 2.56 14.55 9.26
N THR A 110 3.80 14.77 9.70
CA THR A 110 4.90 13.79 9.56
C THR A 110 5.60 13.55 10.90
N PHE A 111 5.72 12.29 11.32
CA PHE A 111 6.72 11.86 12.28
C PHE A 111 7.90 11.26 11.51
N GLU A 112 9.07 11.86 11.64
CA GLU A 112 10.29 11.50 10.94
C GLU A 112 11.38 11.08 11.94
N ALA A 113 11.99 9.93 11.68
CA ALA A 113 13.27 9.54 12.24
C ALA A 113 14.35 9.73 11.18
N ARG A 114 15.30 10.64 11.39
CA ARG A 114 16.25 11.04 10.35
C ARG A 114 17.42 10.07 10.18
N GLU A 115 17.91 9.49 11.26
CA GLU A 115 19.08 8.59 11.20
C GLU A 115 18.75 7.17 11.65
N PHE A 116 17.98 7.02 12.72
CA PHE A 116 17.76 5.72 13.34
C PHE A 116 16.38 5.62 13.98
N PHE A 117 15.76 4.44 13.90
CA PHE A 117 14.56 4.12 14.65
C PHE A 117 14.71 2.77 15.34
N SER A 118 14.41 2.71 16.64
CA SER A 118 14.34 1.43 17.35
C SER A 118 13.07 1.23 18.13
N TRP A 119 12.58 0.00 18.01
CA TRP A 119 11.69 -0.59 18.98
C TRP A 119 12.52 -1.02 20.18
N LYS A 120 12.18 -0.49 21.34
CA LYS A 120 12.63 -1.04 22.60
C LYS A 120 11.43 -1.28 23.48
N SER A 121 10.77 -2.38 23.19
CA SER A 121 9.87 -2.94 24.16
C SER A 121 10.71 -3.45 25.33
N THR A 122 10.32 -3.05 26.53
CA THR A 122 10.97 -3.41 27.79
C THR A 122 11.18 -4.93 27.88
N ASP A 123 12.01 -5.41 28.80
CA ASP A 123 12.08 -6.86 29.09
C ASP A 123 10.76 -7.40 29.70
N TYR A 124 9.74 -6.55 29.86
CA TYR A 124 8.45 -6.91 30.41
C TYR A 124 7.44 -7.26 29.32
N ALA A 125 7.01 -8.53 29.32
CA ALA A 125 6.17 -9.13 28.27
C ALA A 125 4.81 -8.46 28.03
N TYR A 126 4.31 -7.73 29.02
CA TYR A 126 2.99 -7.11 28.98
C TYR A 126 2.98 -5.69 28.39
N MET A 127 4.14 -5.08 28.14
CA MET A 127 4.20 -3.73 27.57
C MET A 127 4.18 -3.79 26.06
N THR A 128 3.39 -2.93 25.44
CA THR A 128 3.21 -2.88 23.99
C THR A 128 3.39 -1.45 23.51
N ASN A 129 4.32 -1.25 22.58
CA ASN A 129 4.35 -0.02 21.79
C ASN A 129 3.31 -0.14 20.68
N ILE A 130 2.50 0.89 20.48
CA ILE A 130 1.46 0.92 19.45
C ILE A 130 1.70 2.13 18.58
N VAL A 131 1.70 1.93 17.26
CA VAL A 131 1.64 3.01 16.28
C VAL A 131 0.33 2.87 15.51
N MET A 132 -0.50 3.91 15.54
CA MET A 132 -1.66 4.06 14.65
C MET A 132 -1.31 5.08 13.57
N LEU A 133 -1.25 4.63 12.32
CA LEU A 133 -0.85 5.43 11.18
C LEU A 133 -2.04 5.74 10.28
N GLY A 134 -2.49 6.99 10.35
CA GLY A 134 -3.66 7.50 9.64
C GLY A 134 -4.92 7.51 10.51
N ASN A 135 -6.00 8.00 9.90
CA ASN A 135 -7.31 8.16 10.53
C ASN A 135 -8.45 7.50 9.72
N GLY A 136 -8.10 6.63 8.76
CA GLY A 136 -9.03 6.02 7.81
C GLY A 136 -9.08 6.71 6.46
N THR A 137 -8.57 7.94 6.34
CA THR A 137 -8.46 8.65 5.06
C THR A 137 -7.09 8.38 4.42
N PRO A 138 -7.03 7.89 3.17
CA PRO A 138 -5.77 7.65 2.49
C PRO A 138 -4.87 8.90 2.42
N LEU A 139 -3.55 8.67 2.52
CA LEU A 139 -2.48 9.66 2.45
C LEU A 139 -2.46 10.69 3.60
N GLN A 140 -3.28 10.52 4.64
CA GLN A 140 -3.29 11.40 5.80
C GLN A 140 -2.35 10.89 6.90
N GLY A 141 -1.34 11.70 7.22
CA GLY A 141 -0.31 11.34 8.18
C GLY A 141 0.83 10.54 7.53
N ARG A 142 2.05 10.78 7.99
CA ARG A 142 3.25 10.10 7.50
C ARG A 142 4.14 9.65 8.65
N PHE A 143 4.56 8.39 8.60
CA PHE A 143 5.59 7.83 9.45
C PHE A 143 6.81 7.54 8.58
N SER A 144 7.78 8.45 8.61
CA SER A 144 8.99 8.40 7.79
C SER A 144 10.15 7.91 8.63
N ILE A 145 10.55 6.66 8.44
CA ILE A 145 11.55 6.01 9.29
C ILE A 145 12.57 5.24 8.45
N PRO A 146 13.81 5.05 8.94
CA PRO A 146 14.74 4.08 8.38
C PRO A 146 14.33 2.64 8.75
N ALA A 147 15.04 1.66 8.18
CA ALA A 147 14.89 0.26 8.58
C ALA A 147 15.06 0.11 10.09
N THR A 148 14.05 -0.49 10.72
CA THR A 148 13.94 -0.49 12.17
C THR A 148 14.88 -1.52 12.81
N ARG A 149 15.17 -1.29 14.09
CA ARG A 149 15.88 -2.25 14.93
C ARG A 149 15.10 -2.58 16.18
N ARG A 150 15.45 -3.73 16.76
CA ARG A 150 14.97 -4.15 18.06
C ARG A 150 16.13 -4.68 18.90
N TYR A 151 16.34 -4.06 20.07
CA TYR A 151 17.41 -4.45 20.99
C TYR A 151 16.95 -5.39 22.12
N HIS A 152 15.63 -5.53 22.32
CA HIS A 152 15.04 -6.38 23.36
C HIS A 152 13.69 -6.95 22.89
N SER A 153 13.43 -8.23 23.18
CA SER A 153 12.26 -8.98 22.69
C SER A 153 11.18 -9.24 23.75
N GLY A 154 11.34 -8.71 24.97
CA GLY A 154 10.41 -8.96 26.08
C GLY A 154 8.97 -8.54 25.77
N GLY A 155 8.71 -7.25 25.61
CA GLY A 155 7.35 -6.75 25.31
C GLY A 155 6.97 -6.86 23.82
N ARG A 156 5.96 -6.11 23.37
CA ARG A 156 5.39 -6.20 22.02
C ARG A 156 5.42 -4.88 21.27
N VAL A 157 5.22 -4.94 19.96
CA VAL A 157 5.11 -3.79 19.05
C VAL A 157 3.99 -4.05 18.06
N PHE A 158 3.00 -3.17 18.02
CA PHE A 158 1.90 -3.19 17.07
C PHE A 158 1.99 -1.98 16.14
N LEU A 159 1.87 -2.23 14.84
CA LEU A 159 1.73 -1.19 13.83
C LEU A 159 0.38 -1.38 13.13
N ASN A 160 -0.48 -0.39 13.26
CA ASN A 160 -1.81 -0.36 12.66
C ASN A 160 -1.81 0.66 11.52
N LEU A 161 -2.04 0.17 10.30
CA LEU A 161 -2.07 0.96 9.07
C LEU A 161 -3.52 1.29 8.73
N ASN A 162 -3.85 2.58 8.72
CA ASN A 162 -5.22 3.07 8.52
C ASN A 162 -5.23 4.27 7.56
N GLY A 163 -4.63 4.10 6.38
CA GLY A 163 -4.58 5.08 5.31
C GLY A 163 -3.40 6.05 5.38
N GLY A 164 -2.66 6.13 6.49
CA GLY A 164 -1.44 6.94 6.56
C GLY A 164 -0.26 6.32 5.79
N VAL A 165 0.73 7.14 5.46
CA VAL A 165 1.89 6.74 4.65
C VAL A 165 3.04 6.26 5.53
N LEU A 166 3.43 5.00 5.39
CA LEU A 166 4.72 4.49 5.87
C LEU A 166 5.77 4.78 4.80
N GLU A 167 6.63 5.76 5.04
CA GLU A 167 7.71 6.11 4.12
C GLU A 167 9.00 5.41 4.54
N THR A 168 9.55 4.57 3.67
CA THR A 168 10.72 3.75 3.95
C THR A 168 11.98 4.47 3.47
N ARG A 169 12.69 5.14 4.39
CA ARG A 169 13.89 5.95 4.09
C ARG A 169 15.16 5.15 3.78
N GLY A 170 15.09 3.81 3.79
CA GLY A 170 16.25 2.94 3.63
C GLY A 170 17.13 2.86 4.89
N LEU A 171 18.44 2.77 4.69
CA LEU A 171 19.45 2.72 5.75
C LEU A 171 20.09 4.11 5.90
N CYS A 172 19.73 4.86 6.95
CA CYS A 172 20.09 6.27 7.05
C CYS A 172 21.33 6.56 7.91
N SER A 173 21.80 5.62 8.75
CA SER A 173 22.95 5.89 9.62
C SER A 173 24.27 5.67 8.90
N ALA A 174 25.20 6.62 9.07
CA ALA A 174 26.60 6.44 8.71
C ALA A 174 27.30 5.38 9.58
N VAL A 175 26.74 5.06 10.75
CA VAL A 175 27.27 4.04 11.65
C VAL A 175 26.58 2.72 11.35
N ALA A 176 27.28 1.79 10.70
CA ALA A 176 26.70 0.54 10.20
C ALA A 176 25.97 -0.29 11.27
N ASN A 177 26.45 -0.28 12.52
CA ASN A 177 25.81 -1.00 13.63
C ASN A 177 24.53 -0.33 14.15
N LEU A 178 24.14 0.82 13.62
CA LEU A 178 22.85 1.46 13.85
C LEU A 178 21.90 1.25 12.68
N ASN A 179 22.28 0.61 11.58
CA ASN A 179 21.33 0.32 10.51
C ASN A 179 20.54 -0.97 10.77
N GLY A 180 19.22 -0.94 10.54
CA GLY A 180 18.40 -2.14 10.43
C GLY A 180 18.74 -2.97 9.19
N SER A 181 17.79 -3.74 8.68
CA SER A 181 17.95 -4.49 7.43
C SER A 181 16.91 -4.06 6.42
N SER A 182 17.30 -3.92 5.15
CA SER A 182 16.32 -3.79 4.08
C SER A 182 15.52 -5.07 3.86
N ASP A 183 16.05 -6.25 4.23
CA ASP A 183 15.39 -7.55 4.05
C ASP A 183 14.38 -7.89 5.17
N ASP A 184 14.32 -7.05 6.21
CA ASP A 184 13.32 -7.07 7.28
C ASP A 184 13.15 -5.64 7.79
N TYR A 185 12.50 -4.81 6.96
CA TYR A 185 12.45 -3.37 7.16
C TYR A 185 11.82 -2.96 8.49
N LEU A 186 10.80 -3.71 8.91
CA LEU A 186 10.06 -3.50 10.14
C LEU A 186 10.49 -4.48 11.26
N TYR A 187 11.75 -4.94 11.23
CA TYR A 187 12.29 -5.86 12.22
C TYR A 187 11.93 -5.45 13.66
N GLY A 188 11.19 -6.34 14.32
CA GLY A 188 10.75 -6.16 15.69
C GLY A 188 9.29 -5.76 15.86
N VAL A 189 8.58 -5.43 14.78
CA VAL A 189 7.10 -5.38 14.78
C VAL A 189 6.56 -6.80 15.00
N ASN A 190 5.64 -6.96 15.94
CA ASN A 190 5.01 -8.25 16.26
C ASN A 190 3.69 -8.46 15.55
N GLU A 191 2.89 -7.39 15.41
CA GLU A 191 1.62 -7.43 14.68
C GLU A 191 1.56 -6.23 13.74
N LEU A 192 1.24 -6.50 12.48
CA LEU A 192 1.05 -5.51 11.42
C LEU A 192 -0.40 -5.63 10.92
N THR A 193 -1.25 -4.72 11.39
CA THR A 193 -2.69 -4.77 11.08
C THR A 193 -3.03 -3.74 10.02
N VAL A 194 -3.76 -4.14 8.99
CA VAL A 194 -4.30 -3.27 7.94
C VAL A 194 -5.78 -3.04 8.20
N LEU A 195 -6.12 -1.79 8.51
CA LEU A 195 -7.49 -1.35 8.80
C LEU A 195 -8.16 -0.84 7.54
N THR A 196 -9.39 -0.34 7.68
CA THR A 196 -10.27 0.08 6.58
C THR A 196 -9.70 1.19 5.70
N GLY A 197 -8.80 2.04 6.23
CA GLY A 197 -8.08 3.02 5.42
C GLY A 197 -6.96 2.44 4.55
N GLY A 198 -6.56 1.18 4.78
CA GLY A 198 -5.54 0.47 4.00
C GLY A 198 -4.10 0.76 4.44
N ALA A 199 -3.17 0.01 3.86
CA ALA A 199 -1.74 0.19 4.02
C ALA A 199 -1.20 1.04 2.88
N VAL A 200 -0.69 2.25 3.15
CA VAL A 200 0.05 3.03 2.14
C VAL A 200 1.53 2.99 2.45
N ILE A 201 2.33 2.48 1.53
CA ILE A 201 3.77 2.29 1.70
C ILE A 201 4.51 2.98 0.57
N ASP A 202 5.33 3.95 0.92
CA ASP A 202 6.15 4.72 -0.01
C ASP A 202 7.59 4.28 0.11
N THR A 203 8.09 3.59 -0.92
CA THR A 203 9.45 3.08 -0.89
C THR A 203 10.50 4.13 -1.21
N LEU A 204 10.10 5.34 -1.63
CA LEU A 204 10.97 6.27 -2.32
C LEU A 204 11.71 5.50 -3.44
N THR A 205 13.03 5.57 -3.49
CA THR A 205 13.89 4.81 -4.41
C THR A 205 14.45 3.52 -3.81
N ASN A 206 14.02 3.11 -2.62
CA ASN A 206 14.62 2.00 -1.87
C ASN A 206 14.01 0.65 -2.26
N ASN A 207 14.80 -0.40 -2.15
CA ASN A 207 14.32 -1.78 -2.20
C ASN A 207 14.25 -2.32 -0.78
N VAL A 208 13.05 -2.69 -0.34
CA VAL A 208 12.77 -3.10 1.03
C VAL A 208 11.83 -4.30 1.05
N ALA A 209 12.02 -5.18 2.03
CA ALA A 209 11.16 -6.31 2.30
C ALA A 209 10.50 -6.18 3.69
N ILE A 210 9.20 -6.47 3.75
CA ILE A 210 8.45 -6.58 5.00
C ILE A 210 8.18 -8.06 5.25
N ARG A 211 8.67 -8.55 6.40
CA ARG A 211 8.52 -9.96 6.83
C ARG A 211 7.30 -10.23 7.68
N GLN A 212 6.66 -9.18 8.18
CA GLN A 212 5.50 -9.31 9.03
C GLN A 212 4.28 -9.60 8.16
N THR A 213 3.48 -10.59 8.57
CA THR A 213 2.20 -10.88 7.91
C THR A 213 1.26 -9.69 8.02
N PHE A 214 0.63 -9.33 6.91
CA PHE A 214 -0.41 -8.30 6.89
C PHE A 214 -1.71 -8.94 7.37
N VAL A 215 -2.23 -8.47 8.51
CA VAL A 215 -3.46 -9.01 9.10
C VAL A 215 -4.59 -8.01 8.89
N ALA A 216 -5.70 -8.45 8.29
CA ALA A 216 -6.88 -7.61 8.13
C ALA A 216 -7.49 -7.24 9.50
N GLY A 217 -7.87 -5.98 9.66
CA GLY A 217 -8.63 -5.50 10.81
C GLY A 217 -10.03 -6.10 10.88
N ALA A 218 -10.62 -6.09 12.08
CA ALA A 218 -11.96 -6.66 12.30
C ALA A 218 -13.08 -5.97 11.49
N GLU A 219 -12.91 -4.68 11.17
CA GLU A 219 -13.86 -3.91 10.37
C GLU A 219 -13.61 -4.03 8.85
N GLY A 220 -12.66 -4.87 8.45
CA GLY A 220 -12.17 -5.01 7.08
C GLY A 220 -10.82 -4.33 6.87
N ASP A 221 -10.26 -4.56 5.68
CA ASP A 221 -9.00 -3.99 5.25
C ASP A 221 -9.21 -3.08 4.02
N GLY A 222 -8.52 -1.95 3.97
CA GLY A 222 -8.54 -1.04 2.82
C GLY A 222 -7.57 -1.46 1.71
N GLY A 223 -6.96 -2.65 1.82
CA GLY A 223 -5.96 -3.15 0.88
C GLY A 223 -4.58 -2.52 1.05
N VAL A 224 -3.81 -2.49 -0.04
CA VAL A 224 -2.41 -2.04 -0.06
C VAL A 224 -2.20 -1.07 -1.20
N THR A 225 -1.58 0.07 -0.93
CA THR A 225 -1.10 1.03 -1.91
C THR A 225 0.41 1.15 -1.84
N LYS A 226 1.08 0.88 -2.96
CA LYS A 226 2.51 0.99 -3.14
C LYS A 226 2.85 2.26 -3.92
N LEU A 227 3.69 3.11 -3.32
CA LEU A 227 4.26 4.33 -3.90
C LEU A 227 5.80 4.24 -3.93
N GLY A 228 6.46 5.21 -4.56
CA GLY A 228 7.91 5.27 -4.75
C GLY A 228 8.42 4.36 -5.85
N SER A 229 9.41 4.80 -6.62
CA SER A 229 10.00 4.02 -7.73
C SER A 229 10.78 2.76 -7.32
N GLY A 230 11.06 2.59 -6.03
CA GLY A 230 11.71 1.41 -5.47
C GLY A 230 10.82 0.16 -5.43
N THR A 231 11.37 -0.93 -4.87
CA THR A 231 10.70 -2.22 -4.73
C THR A 231 10.22 -2.45 -3.30
N LEU A 232 8.95 -2.84 -3.15
CA LEU A 232 8.41 -3.40 -1.91
C LEU A 232 8.18 -4.89 -2.10
N THR A 233 8.90 -5.71 -1.33
CA THR A 233 8.66 -7.15 -1.25
C THR A 233 7.86 -7.47 0.02
N LEU A 234 6.70 -8.11 -0.13
CA LEU A 234 5.95 -8.70 0.96
C LEU A 234 6.29 -10.19 1.00
N ILE A 235 6.97 -10.62 2.07
CA ILE A 235 7.56 -11.97 2.16
C ILE A 235 6.51 -13.02 2.53
N GLU A 236 5.53 -12.63 3.33
CA GLU A 236 4.43 -13.51 3.73
C GLU A 236 3.25 -13.34 2.76
N ASP A 237 2.49 -14.41 2.56
CA ASP A 237 1.28 -14.41 1.75
C ASP A 237 0.28 -13.33 2.21
N VAL A 238 -0.31 -12.63 1.25
CA VAL A 238 -1.23 -11.51 1.46
C VAL A 238 -2.66 -11.98 1.25
N ALA A 239 -3.40 -12.07 2.36
CA ALA A 239 -4.82 -12.45 2.40
C ALA A 239 -5.78 -11.26 2.45
N LEU A 240 -5.30 -10.05 2.17
CA LEU A 240 -6.10 -8.81 2.17
C LEU A 240 -7.10 -8.80 1.02
N THR A 241 -8.27 -8.23 1.28
CA THR A 241 -9.41 -8.22 0.35
C THR A 241 -9.69 -6.86 -0.27
N GLY A 242 -9.23 -5.79 0.36
CA GLY A 242 -9.27 -4.44 -0.18
C GLY A 242 -8.33 -4.27 -1.37
N ARG A 243 -8.50 -3.17 -2.10
CA ARG A 243 -7.80 -2.91 -3.36
C ARG A 243 -6.28 -2.95 -3.22
N VAL A 244 -5.64 -3.62 -4.16
CA VAL A 244 -4.21 -3.51 -4.41
C VAL A 244 -3.99 -2.38 -5.41
N HIS A 245 -3.22 -1.37 -5.05
CA HIS A 245 -2.85 -0.27 -5.92
C HIS A 245 -1.33 -0.15 -6.00
N VAL A 246 -0.76 -0.37 -7.19
CA VAL A 246 0.66 -0.13 -7.46
C VAL A 246 0.76 1.14 -8.29
N ALA A 247 0.99 2.28 -7.63
CA ALA A 247 1.06 3.56 -8.33
C ALA A 247 2.34 3.67 -9.16
N GLU A 248 3.46 3.22 -8.60
CA GLU A 248 4.79 3.26 -9.22
C GLU A 248 5.75 2.25 -8.57
N GLY A 249 6.83 1.94 -9.28
CA GLY A 249 7.83 0.98 -8.83
C GLY A 249 7.28 -0.44 -8.80
N THR A 250 7.90 -1.32 -8.01
CA THR A 250 7.53 -2.74 -7.98
C THR A 250 6.90 -3.12 -6.64
N LEU A 251 5.74 -3.77 -6.68
CA LEU A 251 5.20 -4.57 -5.58
C LEU A 251 5.43 -6.05 -5.91
N ASP A 252 6.26 -6.71 -5.11
CA ASP A 252 6.52 -8.15 -5.19
C ASP A 252 5.80 -8.83 -4.03
N ALA A 253 4.75 -9.59 -4.33
CA ALA A 253 3.89 -10.18 -3.29
C ALA A 253 3.13 -11.42 -3.78
N ALA A 254 2.88 -12.35 -2.86
CA ALA A 254 2.00 -13.49 -3.08
C ALA A 254 0.57 -13.21 -2.59
N PHE A 255 -0.42 -13.12 -3.47
CA PHE A 255 -1.83 -12.91 -3.06
C PHE A 255 -2.62 -14.23 -2.99
N THR A 256 -3.33 -14.45 -1.87
CA THR A 256 -4.19 -15.63 -1.66
C THR A 256 -5.68 -15.32 -1.68
N ALA A 257 -6.06 -14.05 -1.57
CA ALA A 257 -7.42 -13.56 -1.77
C ALA A 257 -7.63 -13.10 -3.24
N ALA A 258 -8.83 -12.58 -3.54
CA ALA A 258 -9.18 -12.03 -4.86
C ALA A 258 -9.55 -10.53 -4.80
N PRO A 259 -8.63 -9.64 -4.41
CA PRO A 259 -8.92 -8.21 -4.31
C PRO A 259 -9.13 -7.56 -5.69
N ASP A 260 -9.53 -6.29 -5.68
CA ASP A 260 -9.40 -5.43 -6.85
C ASP A 260 -7.94 -5.02 -7.07
N LEU A 261 -7.59 -4.68 -8.31
CA LEU A 261 -6.25 -4.27 -8.71
C LEU A 261 -6.27 -2.98 -9.54
N THR A 262 -5.37 -2.05 -9.22
CA THR A 262 -5.03 -0.93 -10.08
C THR A 262 -3.51 -0.83 -10.21
N VAL A 263 -2.97 -0.95 -11.42
CA VAL A 263 -1.53 -0.78 -11.69
C VAL A 263 -1.32 0.46 -12.55
N GLY A 264 -0.70 1.50 -11.99
CA GLY A 264 -0.39 2.73 -12.70
C GLY A 264 0.68 2.52 -13.77
N ALA A 265 0.81 3.47 -14.70
CA ALA A 265 1.69 3.36 -15.88
C ALA A 265 3.15 2.96 -15.58
N THR A 266 3.69 3.39 -14.43
CA THR A 266 5.06 3.07 -13.98
C THR A 266 5.10 2.01 -12.87
N GLY A 267 3.94 1.43 -12.56
CA GLY A 267 3.77 0.36 -11.58
C GLY A 267 4.00 -1.02 -12.18
N VAL A 268 4.61 -1.89 -11.38
CA VAL A 268 4.80 -3.30 -11.69
C VAL A 268 4.30 -4.13 -10.51
N LEU A 269 3.36 -5.03 -10.77
CA LEU A 269 3.00 -6.10 -9.86
C LEU A 269 3.80 -7.35 -10.25
N ASP A 270 4.74 -7.75 -9.40
CA ASP A 270 5.50 -8.98 -9.53
C ASP A 270 4.82 -10.09 -8.71
N LEU A 271 4.43 -11.15 -9.41
CA LEU A 271 3.76 -12.33 -8.83
C LEU A 271 4.71 -13.53 -8.73
N GLY A 272 6.03 -13.32 -8.78
CA GLY A 272 7.05 -14.37 -8.71
C GLY A 272 6.98 -15.22 -7.45
N GLN A 273 6.41 -14.68 -6.37
CA GLN A 273 6.19 -15.39 -5.12
C GLN A 273 4.90 -16.25 -5.11
N ASN A 274 3.96 -16.04 -6.04
CA ASN A 274 2.73 -16.83 -6.10
C ASN A 274 3.01 -18.26 -6.60
N VAL A 275 2.75 -19.26 -5.75
CA VAL A 275 2.87 -20.70 -6.11
C VAL A 275 1.79 -21.14 -7.12
N GLY A 276 0.70 -20.38 -7.25
CA GLY A 276 -0.43 -20.67 -8.14
C GLY A 276 -0.96 -19.43 -8.87
N ALA A 277 -2.17 -19.53 -9.43
CA ALA A 277 -2.81 -18.38 -10.06
C ALA A 277 -3.25 -17.34 -9.03
N ALA A 278 -2.71 -16.13 -9.14
CA ALA A 278 -3.22 -14.96 -8.43
C ALA A 278 -4.50 -14.47 -9.12
N ARG A 279 -5.56 -14.24 -8.35
CA ARG A 279 -6.86 -13.80 -8.87
C ARG A 279 -7.14 -12.38 -8.45
N PHE A 280 -7.69 -11.60 -9.38
CA PHE A 280 -8.16 -10.24 -9.11
C PHE A 280 -9.56 -10.05 -9.70
N THR A 281 -10.40 -9.30 -8.98
CA THR A 281 -11.82 -9.15 -9.35
C THR A 281 -11.99 -8.07 -10.39
N HIS A 282 -11.73 -6.81 -10.05
CA HIS A 282 -11.74 -5.71 -11.01
C HIS A 282 -10.33 -5.16 -11.20
N VAL A 283 -9.85 -5.16 -12.44
CA VAL A 283 -8.50 -4.75 -12.81
C VAL A 283 -8.54 -3.49 -13.66
N THR A 284 -7.75 -2.50 -13.27
CA THR A 284 -7.62 -1.23 -14.00
C THR A 284 -6.17 -0.76 -14.14
N GLY A 285 -5.98 0.21 -15.03
CA GLY A 285 -4.72 0.93 -15.22
C GLY A 285 -3.91 0.46 -16.42
N THR A 286 -2.70 1.02 -16.56
CA THR A 286 -1.82 0.84 -17.74
C THR A 286 -0.45 0.23 -17.40
N GLY A 287 -0.28 -0.22 -16.16
CA GLY A 287 0.96 -0.83 -15.70
C GLY A 287 1.17 -2.27 -16.15
N THR A 288 2.13 -2.93 -15.49
CA THR A 288 2.58 -4.28 -15.84
C THR A 288 2.37 -5.30 -14.72
N VAL A 289 1.94 -6.52 -15.06
CA VAL A 289 1.95 -7.70 -14.18
C VAL A 289 2.92 -8.75 -14.72
N THR A 290 3.83 -9.27 -13.88
CA THR A 290 4.94 -10.14 -14.34
C THR A 290 5.18 -11.35 -13.43
N ASN A 291 5.97 -12.31 -13.91
CA ASN A 291 6.58 -13.42 -13.17
C ASN A 291 5.61 -14.39 -12.48
N GLY A 292 4.32 -14.38 -12.82
CA GLY A 292 3.35 -15.30 -12.23
C GLY A 292 2.10 -15.49 -13.09
N ASN A 293 1.22 -16.38 -12.62
CA ASN A 293 -0.04 -16.70 -13.28
C ASN A 293 -1.12 -15.69 -12.87
N PHE A 294 -1.45 -14.75 -13.75
CA PHE A 294 -2.41 -13.69 -13.46
C PHE A 294 -3.81 -14.01 -14.02
N THR A 295 -4.83 -13.95 -13.17
CA THR A 295 -6.22 -14.29 -13.53
C THR A 295 -7.17 -13.15 -13.18
N VAL A 296 -7.99 -12.75 -14.16
CA VAL A 296 -9.07 -11.77 -13.99
C VAL A 296 -10.41 -12.51 -13.88
N THR A 297 -11.19 -12.17 -12.86
CA THR A 297 -12.43 -12.88 -12.53
C THR A 297 -13.71 -12.05 -12.73
N GLY A 298 -13.62 -10.73 -12.65
CA GLY A 298 -14.76 -9.82 -12.80
C GLY A 298 -14.65 -8.91 -14.02
N SER A 299 -13.68 -7.98 -14.02
CA SER A 299 -13.48 -7.07 -15.14
C SER A 299 -12.03 -6.65 -15.37
N LEU A 300 -11.74 -6.25 -16.61
CA LEU A 300 -10.52 -5.56 -17.00
C LEU A 300 -10.90 -4.28 -17.76
N SER A 301 -10.37 -3.14 -17.32
CA SER A 301 -10.47 -1.85 -18.00
C SER A 301 -9.06 -1.31 -18.13
N ALA A 302 -8.46 -1.37 -19.33
CA ALA A 302 -7.21 -0.66 -19.54
C ALA A 302 -7.51 0.85 -19.54
N GLY A 303 -6.55 1.66 -19.11
CA GLY A 303 -6.73 3.10 -18.93
C GLY A 303 -6.83 3.52 -17.46
N ASP A 304 -6.31 4.71 -17.16
CA ASP A 304 -6.23 5.26 -15.80
C ASP A 304 -7.50 6.06 -15.42
N ALA A 305 -8.34 6.41 -16.40
CA ALA A 305 -9.64 7.05 -16.23
C ALA A 305 -10.62 6.70 -17.38
N PRO A 306 -11.94 6.81 -17.18
CA PRO A 306 -12.92 6.59 -18.24
C PRO A 306 -12.67 7.48 -19.46
N GLY A 307 -12.60 6.87 -20.64
CA GLY A 307 -12.32 7.54 -21.92
C GLY A 307 -10.83 7.72 -22.23
N GLU A 308 -9.93 7.33 -21.33
CA GLU A 308 -8.49 7.36 -21.59
C GLU A 308 -8.01 6.03 -22.15
N ILE A 309 -7.59 6.04 -23.41
CA ILE A 309 -7.07 4.84 -24.07
C ILE A 309 -5.81 4.35 -23.37
N GLY A 310 -5.83 3.09 -22.92
CA GLY A 310 -4.72 2.45 -22.23
C GLY A 310 -4.30 1.11 -22.81
N VAL A 311 -3.08 0.68 -22.46
CA VAL A 311 -2.62 -0.69 -22.69
C VAL A 311 -2.25 -1.30 -21.35
N PHE A 312 -2.96 -2.36 -20.95
CA PHE A 312 -2.61 -3.13 -19.76
C PHE A 312 -1.63 -4.24 -20.13
N HIS A 313 -0.49 -4.31 -19.44
CA HIS A 313 0.58 -5.26 -19.76
C HIS A 313 0.59 -6.43 -18.79
N ALA A 314 0.73 -7.65 -19.31
CA ALA A 314 0.91 -8.83 -18.48
C ALA A 314 1.86 -9.86 -19.12
N GLU A 315 2.62 -10.60 -18.33
CA GLU A 315 3.37 -11.75 -18.85
C GLU A 315 2.44 -12.93 -19.15
N THR A 316 1.54 -13.23 -18.24
CA THR A 316 0.46 -14.19 -18.45
C THR A 316 -0.86 -13.53 -18.13
N LEU A 317 -1.94 -13.99 -18.76
CA LEU A 317 -3.29 -13.49 -18.48
C LEU A 317 -4.30 -14.60 -18.72
N ALA A 318 -5.11 -14.90 -17.72
CA ALA A 318 -6.26 -15.78 -17.85
C ALA A 318 -7.55 -15.02 -17.54
N PHE A 319 -8.56 -15.20 -18.37
CA PHE A 319 -9.92 -14.75 -18.07
C PHE A 319 -10.73 -15.91 -17.51
N GLU A 320 -11.49 -15.66 -16.43
CA GLU A 320 -12.56 -16.57 -16.03
C GLU A 320 -13.85 -16.31 -16.82
N ASN A 321 -14.77 -17.27 -16.82
CA ASN A 321 -16.05 -17.13 -17.51
C ASN A 321 -16.90 -16.03 -16.86
N GLY A 322 -17.46 -15.14 -17.67
CA GLY A 322 -18.30 -14.04 -17.21
C GLY A 322 -17.56 -12.72 -17.03
N VAL A 323 -16.26 -12.66 -17.31
CA VAL A 323 -15.47 -11.42 -17.28
C VAL A 323 -16.05 -10.36 -18.21
N THR A 324 -16.02 -9.11 -17.76
CA THR A 324 -16.30 -7.91 -18.57
C THR A 324 -15.00 -7.24 -18.97
N LEU A 325 -14.77 -7.07 -20.28
CA LEU A 325 -13.73 -6.18 -20.79
C LEU A 325 -14.38 -4.84 -21.10
N TYR A 326 -13.98 -3.82 -20.36
CA TYR A 326 -14.29 -2.44 -20.70
C TYR A 326 -13.34 -1.99 -21.81
N LEU A 327 -13.91 -1.42 -22.85
CA LEU A 327 -13.20 -1.06 -24.07
C LEU A 327 -13.58 0.37 -24.47
N ASP A 328 -12.81 1.34 -24.02
CA ASP A 328 -12.85 2.67 -24.59
C ASP A 328 -12.33 2.60 -26.03
N TRP A 329 -13.13 3.06 -26.97
CA TRP A 329 -12.85 2.93 -28.40
C TRP A 329 -13.10 4.25 -29.12
N SER A 330 -12.23 4.55 -30.08
CA SER A 330 -12.35 5.62 -31.07
C SER A 330 -11.83 5.13 -32.43
N GLU A 331 -12.05 5.89 -33.50
CA GLU A 331 -11.50 5.55 -34.82
C GLU A 331 -9.96 5.52 -34.86
N ALA A 332 -9.30 6.25 -33.95
CA ALA A 332 -7.85 6.38 -33.92
C ALA A 332 -7.16 5.38 -32.98
N ALA A 333 -7.84 4.96 -31.91
CA ALA A 333 -7.26 4.15 -30.85
C ALA A 333 -8.35 3.50 -29.98
N ASN A 334 -7.99 2.42 -29.28
CA ASN A 334 -8.85 1.73 -28.33
C ASN A 334 -8.03 1.10 -27.21
N ASP A 335 -8.69 0.76 -26.10
CA ASP A 335 -8.07 0.02 -25.01
C ASP A 335 -7.56 -1.34 -25.46
N LEU A 336 -6.41 -1.74 -24.92
CA LEU A 336 -5.75 -3.00 -25.23
C LEU A 336 -5.29 -3.70 -23.96
N PHE A 337 -5.21 -5.03 -24.05
CA PHE A 337 -4.32 -5.82 -23.20
C PHE A 337 -3.15 -6.35 -24.05
N ALA A 338 -1.94 -6.32 -23.51
CA ALA A 338 -0.74 -6.82 -24.16
C ALA A 338 -0.11 -7.92 -23.31
N VAL A 339 -0.22 -9.17 -23.81
CA VAL A 339 0.31 -10.35 -23.11
C VAL A 339 1.61 -10.78 -23.78
N SER A 340 2.74 -10.72 -23.09
CA SER A 340 4.02 -11.14 -23.71
C SER A 340 4.16 -12.66 -23.79
N GLY A 341 3.55 -13.38 -22.85
CA GLY A 341 3.53 -14.84 -22.77
C GLY A 341 2.16 -15.43 -23.10
N THR A 342 1.61 -16.23 -22.19
CA THR A 342 0.40 -17.01 -22.45
C THR A 342 -0.88 -16.25 -22.09
N LEU A 343 -1.76 -16.09 -23.07
CA LEU A 343 -3.14 -15.68 -22.89
C LEU A 343 -4.06 -16.91 -22.84
N THR A 344 -4.88 -17.01 -21.81
CA THR A 344 -5.93 -18.04 -21.67
C THR A 344 -7.31 -17.39 -21.78
N GLY A 345 -8.00 -17.62 -22.91
CA GLY A 345 -9.34 -17.08 -23.15
C GLY A 345 -10.45 -17.85 -22.41
N ALA A 346 -11.51 -17.14 -22.02
CA ALA A 346 -12.69 -17.70 -21.39
C ALA A 346 -13.83 -17.99 -22.38
N SER A 347 -14.57 -19.09 -22.18
CA SER A 347 -15.85 -19.28 -22.85
C SER A 347 -16.92 -18.47 -22.12
N GLY A 348 -17.44 -17.43 -22.76
CA GLY A 348 -18.44 -16.52 -22.18
C GLY A 348 -17.81 -15.31 -21.48
N GLY A 349 -18.26 -14.13 -21.88
CA GLY A 349 -17.79 -12.84 -21.37
C GLY A 349 -18.56 -11.68 -22.02
N THR A 350 -18.27 -10.47 -21.58
CA THR A 350 -18.90 -9.25 -22.09
C THR A 350 -17.82 -8.27 -22.57
N ILE A 351 -18.00 -7.71 -23.75
CA ILE A 351 -17.33 -6.48 -24.18
C ILE A 351 -18.29 -5.32 -23.90
N ASP A 352 -17.85 -4.37 -23.10
CA ASP A 352 -18.62 -3.19 -22.73
C ASP A 352 -17.92 -1.93 -23.24
N PHE A 353 -18.58 -1.18 -24.13
CA PHE A 353 -18.02 0.06 -24.69
C PHE A 353 -18.35 1.30 -23.86
N GLY A 354 -19.17 1.17 -22.80
CA GLY A 354 -19.53 2.29 -21.93
C GLY A 354 -20.33 3.41 -22.62
N ARG A 355 -20.86 3.18 -23.83
CA ARG A 355 -21.52 4.22 -24.63
C ARG A 355 -23.04 4.25 -24.45
N GLU A 356 -23.54 5.46 -24.27
CA GLU A 356 -24.97 5.77 -24.19
C GLU A 356 -25.64 5.80 -25.58
N GLU A 357 -26.95 5.54 -25.62
CA GLU A 357 -27.72 5.58 -26.87
C GLU A 357 -27.59 6.94 -27.57
N GLY A 358 -27.17 6.91 -28.85
CA GLY A 358 -26.89 8.11 -29.64
C GLY A 358 -25.40 8.34 -29.92
N ASP A 359 -24.51 7.71 -29.16
CA ASP A 359 -23.06 7.66 -29.43
C ASP A 359 -22.64 6.28 -29.95
N ALA A 360 -23.23 5.88 -31.08
CA ALA A 360 -23.04 4.53 -31.59
C ALA A 360 -21.62 4.29 -32.12
N ILE A 361 -21.04 3.12 -31.80
CA ILE A 361 -19.89 2.59 -32.53
C ILE A 361 -20.28 2.27 -33.99
N PRO A 362 -19.35 2.31 -34.94
CA PRO A 362 -19.62 1.85 -36.30
C PRO A 362 -19.95 0.34 -36.30
N VAL A 363 -20.97 -0.07 -37.06
CA VAL A 363 -21.33 -1.48 -37.25
C VAL A 363 -21.60 -1.73 -38.75
N PRO A 364 -20.90 -2.68 -39.40
CA PRO A 364 -19.92 -3.60 -38.82
C PRO A 364 -18.59 -2.92 -38.48
N MET A 365 -17.89 -3.44 -37.47
CA MET A 365 -16.52 -3.03 -37.15
C MET A 365 -15.62 -4.22 -36.88
N THR A 366 -14.32 -3.99 -37.02
CA THR A 366 -13.28 -4.92 -36.59
C THR A 366 -12.15 -4.10 -35.97
N THR A 367 -11.72 -4.49 -34.77
CA THR A 367 -10.65 -3.81 -34.04
C THR A 367 -9.79 -4.82 -33.30
N VAL A 368 -8.51 -4.48 -33.11
CA VAL A 368 -7.61 -5.26 -32.25
C VAL A 368 -7.92 -4.89 -30.80
N ILE A 369 -8.09 -5.88 -29.93
CA ILE A 369 -8.35 -5.68 -28.50
C ILE A 369 -7.22 -6.21 -27.61
N GLY A 370 -6.24 -6.89 -28.20
CA GLY A 370 -5.02 -7.25 -27.49
C GLY A 370 -4.03 -8.06 -28.30
N THR A 371 -2.91 -8.39 -27.66
CA THR A 371 -1.83 -9.22 -28.21
C THR A 371 -1.44 -10.32 -27.24
N TYR A 372 -0.83 -11.39 -27.77
CA TYR A 372 -0.35 -12.51 -26.98
C TYR A 372 0.91 -13.15 -27.59
N GLY A 373 1.73 -13.79 -26.77
CA GLY A 373 2.84 -14.65 -27.23
C GLY A 373 2.38 -16.07 -27.54
N ASN A 374 1.61 -16.69 -26.64
CA ASN A 374 0.96 -17.98 -26.82
C ASN A 374 -0.53 -17.90 -26.45
N PHE A 375 -1.36 -18.73 -27.06
CA PHE A 375 -2.80 -18.76 -26.80
C PHE A 375 -3.29 -20.14 -26.36
N ASN A 376 -4.16 -20.13 -25.34
CA ASN A 376 -4.90 -21.30 -24.86
C ASN A 376 -6.39 -20.94 -24.68
N GLY A 377 -7.27 -21.93 -24.76
CA GLY A 377 -8.71 -21.75 -24.56
C GLY A 377 -9.43 -21.20 -25.79
N GLY A 378 -10.38 -20.29 -25.59
CA GLY A 378 -11.18 -19.73 -26.67
C GLY A 378 -12.22 -18.71 -26.19
N PHE A 379 -12.63 -17.80 -27.07
CA PHE A 379 -13.57 -16.71 -26.76
C PHE A 379 -15.00 -16.97 -27.27
N ARG A 380 -15.49 -18.22 -27.15
CA ARG A 380 -16.84 -18.56 -27.60
C ARG A 380 -17.89 -17.93 -26.69
N GLY A 381 -18.98 -17.42 -27.26
CA GLY A 381 -20.15 -16.95 -26.50
C GLY A 381 -20.04 -15.57 -25.88
N TRP A 382 -19.06 -14.76 -26.28
CA TRP A 382 -18.92 -13.38 -25.84
C TRP A 382 -20.04 -12.49 -26.41
N LYS A 383 -20.45 -11.49 -25.63
CA LYS A 383 -21.52 -10.54 -25.97
C LYS A 383 -21.00 -9.11 -25.96
N VAL A 384 -21.68 -8.23 -26.66
CA VAL A 384 -21.41 -6.77 -26.64
C VAL A 384 -22.53 -6.07 -25.88
N ARG A 385 -22.17 -5.04 -25.10
CA ARG A 385 -23.08 -4.14 -24.39
C ARG A 385 -22.67 -2.67 -24.59
N ASN A 386 -23.62 -1.78 -24.32
CA ASN A 386 -23.44 -0.33 -24.30
C ASN A 386 -22.68 0.20 -25.53
N ALA A 387 -23.09 -0.25 -26.71
CA ALA A 387 -22.47 0.11 -27.99
C ALA A 387 -22.99 1.45 -28.57
N GLY A 388 -23.76 2.21 -27.77
CA GLY A 388 -24.46 3.43 -28.18
C GLY A 388 -25.58 3.25 -29.22
N LEU A 389 -25.93 2.01 -29.54
CA LEU A 389 -27.04 1.64 -30.42
C LEU A 389 -28.35 1.46 -29.65
N PRO A 390 -29.52 1.68 -30.28
CA PRO A 390 -30.81 1.45 -29.64
C PRO A 390 -30.96 0.01 -29.12
N PRO A 391 -31.64 -0.23 -27.99
CA PRO A 391 -31.76 -1.56 -27.37
C PRO A 391 -32.35 -2.68 -28.25
N ARG A 392 -33.01 -2.30 -29.35
CA ARG A 392 -33.64 -3.23 -30.31
C ARG A 392 -32.66 -3.78 -31.34
N VAL A 393 -31.48 -3.18 -31.47
CA VAL A 393 -30.45 -3.64 -32.40
C VAL A 393 -29.70 -4.80 -31.76
N GLY A 394 -29.92 -6.01 -32.27
CA GLY A 394 -29.15 -7.17 -31.85
C GLY A 394 -27.75 -7.12 -32.46
N LEU A 395 -26.73 -7.46 -31.66
CA LEU A 395 -25.34 -7.54 -32.10
C LEU A 395 -24.78 -8.94 -31.92
N SER A 396 -23.97 -9.37 -32.89
CA SER A 396 -23.12 -10.54 -32.79
C SER A 396 -21.66 -10.11 -32.63
N ALA A 397 -20.99 -10.67 -31.63
CA ALA A 397 -19.56 -10.48 -31.40
C ALA A 397 -18.80 -11.75 -31.72
N ARG A 398 -17.70 -11.63 -32.45
CA ARG A 398 -16.73 -12.70 -32.66
C ARG A 398 -15.37 -12.20 -32.23
N ILE A 399 -14.74 -12.92 -31.31
CA ILE A 399 -13.35 -12.67 -30.93
C ILE A 399 -12.51 -13.82 -31.48
N ALA A 400 -11.46 -13.49 -32.22
CA ALA A 400 -10.50 -14.43 -32.78
C ALA A 400 -9.10 -14.13 -32.23
N ALA A 401 -8.37 -15.18 -31.88
CA ALA A 401 -6.97 -15.11 -31.48
C ALA A 401 -6.15 -15.85 -32.54
N GLU A 402 -5.46 -15.09 -33.41
CA GLU A 402 -4.73 -15.60 -34.57
C GLU A 402 -3.44 -14.78 -34.72
N ASP A 403 -2.32 -15.43 -35.06
CA ASP A 403 -1.02 -14.80 -35.31
C ASP A 403 -0.54 -13.80 -34.24
N GLY A 404 -0.78 -14.09 -32.95
CA GLY A 404 -0.36 -13.24 -31.83
C GLY A 404 -1.27 -12.04 -31.54
N VAL A 405 -2.40 -11.92 -32.23
CA VAL A 405 -3.34 -10.80 -32.11
C VAL A 405 -4.73 -11.29 -31.73
N VAL A 406 -5.40 -10.58 -30.82
CA VAL A 406 -6.81 -10.77 -30.49
C VAL A 406 -7.64 -9.70 -31.21
N THR A 407 -8.50 -10.15 -32.12
CA THR A 407 -9.35 -9.28 -32.92
C THR A 407 -10.82 -9.45 -32.53
N LEU A 408 -11.51 -8.34 -32.27
CA LEU A 408 -12.94 -8.25 -32.08
C LEU A 408 -13.63 -7.82 -33.38
N SER A 409 -14.57 -8.62 -33.86
CA SER A 409 -15.47 -8.27 -34.96
C SER A 409 -16.91 -8.18 -34.46
N ILE A 410 -17.59 -7.08 -34.82
CA ILE A 410 -18.99 -6.81 -34.46
C ILE A 410 -19.81 -6.64 -35.73
N ALA A 411 -20.98 -7.28 -35.76
CA ALA A 411 -21.97 -7.15 -36.82
C ALA A 411 -23.39 -7.18 -36.24
N ASN A 412 -24.37 -6.74 -37.02
CA ASN A 412 -25.78 -6.91 -36.67
C ASN A 412 -26.13 -8.40 -36.56
N SER A 413 -26.75 -8.81 -35.46
CA SER A 413 -27.31 -10.15 -35.32
C SER A 413 -28.68 -10.19 -35.98
N GLY A 414 -28.89 -11.08 -36.95
CA GLY A 414 -30.18 -11.26 -37.59
C GLY A 414 -30.17 -12.39 -38.62
N LEU A 415 -31.36 -12.92 -38.90
CA LEU A 415 -31.60 -13.90 -39.95
C LEU A 415 -31.59 -13.16 -41.31
N ILE A 416 -30.72 -13.54 -42.24
CA ILE A 416 -30.86 -13.11 -43.63
C ILE A 416 -32.07 -13.85 -44.21
N MET A 417 -33.22 -13.17 -44.32
CA MET A 417 -34.38 -13.70 -45.00
C MET A 417 -34.25 -13.37 -46.49
N PHE A 418 -33.84 -14.36 -47.30
CA PHE A 418 -33.96 -14.26 -48.75
C PHE A 418 -35.44 -14.37 -49.11
N VAL A 419 -36.09 -13.24 -49.40
CA VAL A 419 -37.40 -13.22 -50.07
C VAL A 419 -37.12 -13.40 -51.56
N ARG A 420 -37.61 -14.51 -52.12
CA ARG A 420 -37.62 -14.74 -53.57
C ARG A 420 -38.85 -14.12 -54.20
#